data_AF-A0A150SG21-F1
#
_entry.id   AF-A0A150SG21-F1
#
_cell.length_a   1.000
_cell.length_b   1.000
_cell.length_c   1.000
_cell.angle_alpha   90.00
_cell.angle_beta   90.00
_cell.angle_gamma   90.00
#
_symmetry.space_group_name_H-M   'P 1'
#
loop_
_entity.id
_entity.type
_entity.pdbx_description
1 polymer ?
#
loop_
_entity_poly.entity_id
_entity_poly.type
_entity_poly.pdbx_seq_one_letter_code
_entity_poly.pdbx_strand_id
1 'polypeptide(L)' 'MVGEPVRQFQPSNRYRDLAIGTDRRTFYVITDPSGITSGPTDLGTTVLDNPGAILEFKYTGSH' A
#
# COMPACT_ATOMS: atom_id res chain seq x y z
N MET A 1 -16.99 1.89 -21.38
CA MET A 1 -15.85 1.01 -21.03
C MET A 1 -15.12 1.69 -19.88
N VAL A 2 -15.02 1.05 -18.72
CA VAL A 2 -14.17 1.53 -17.61
C VAL A 2 -12.74 1.05 -17.95
N GLY A 3 -11.75 1.92 -17.85
CA GLY A 3 -10.35 1.61 -18.24
C GLY A 3 -9.70 0.56 -17.34
N GLU A 4 -8.48 0.15 -17.71
CA GLU A 4 -7.69 -0.80 -16.93
C GLU A 4 -7.42 -0.29 -15.50
N PRO A 5 -7.44 -1.17 -14.48
CA PRO A 5 -7.09 -0.79 -13.12
C PRO A 5 -5.65 -0.24 -13.04
N VAL A 6 -5.50 0.93 -12.40
CA VAL A 6 -4.18 1.52 -12.16
C VAL A 6 -3.67 1.06 -10.79
N ARG A 7 -2.49 0.42 -10.77
CA ARG A 7 -1.82 0.03 -9.52
C ARG A 7 -1.23 1.25 -8.81
N GLN A 8 -1.71 1.53 -7.61
CA GLN A 8 -1.19 2.56 -6.70
C GLN A 8 -0.35 1.93 -5.60
N PHE A 9 0.61 2.69 -5.04
CA PHE A 9 1.44 2.30 -3.89
C PHE A 9 2.17 0.96 -4.09
N GLN A 10 3.30 0.97 -4.82
CA GLN A 10 4.04 -0.25 -5.19
C GLN A 10 5.39 -0.46 -4.44
N PRO A 11 5.48 -0.34 -3.11
CA PRO A 11 6.65 -0.80 -2.36
C PRO A 11 6.69 -2.33 -2.24
N SER A 12 7.83 -2.88 -1.83
CA SER A 12 7.95 -4.26 -1.36
C SER A 12 7.31 -4.40 0.02
N ASN A 13 5.98 -4.34 0.11
CA ASN A 13 5.24 -4.58 1.36
C ASN A 13 4.15 -5.63 1.19
N ARG A 14 3.69 -6.13 2.33
CA ARG A 14 2.49 -6.97 2.45
C ARG A 14 1.43 -6.17 3.19
N TYR A 15 0.54 -5.52 2.45
CA TYR A 15 -0.58 -4.79 3.04
C TYR A 15 -1.58 -5.76 3.67
N ARG A 16 -1.93 -5.51 4.93
CA ARG A 16 -2.77 -6.41 5.74
C ARG A 16 -4.21 -5.91 5.86
N ASP A 17 -4.40 -4.61 6.04
CA ASP A 17 -5.71 -3.97 6.15
C ASP A 17 -5.58 -2.46 5.89
N LEU A 18 -6.72 -1.78 5.67
CA LEU A 18 -6.78 -0.33 5.49
C LEU A 18 -8.00 0.30 6.20
N ALA A 19 -7.82 1.54 6.65
CA ALA A 19 -8.90 2.41 7.11
C ALA A 19 -8.85 3.75 6.39
N ILE A 20 -10.00 4.40 6.26
CA ILE A 20 -10.13 5.72 5.64
C ILE A 20 -10.46 6.73 6.74
N GLY A 21 -9.69 7.82 6.77
CA GLY A 21 -9.91 8.94 7.68
C GLY A 21 -11.26 9.62 7.44
N THR A 22 -11.74 10.33 8.45
CA THR A 22 -13.02 11.06 8.37
C THR A 22 -13.03 12.16 7.30
N ASP A 23 -11.85 12.62 6.87
CA ASP A 23 -11.66 13.56 5.78
C ASP A 23 -11.87 12.95 4.38
N ARG A 24 -12.03 11.62 4.29
CA ARG A 24 -12.13 10.82 3.05
C ARG A 24 -10.96 11.01 2.10
N ARG A 25 -9.82 11.49 2.61
CA ARG A 25 -8.61 11.78 1.83
C ARG A 25 -7.37 11.14 2.43
N THR A 26 -7.42 10.77 3.70
CA THR A 26 -6.32 10.10 4.39
C THR A 26 -6.62 8.59 4.47
N PHE A 27 -5.63 7.79 4.08
CA PHE A 27 -5.68 6.33 4.11
C PHE A 27 -4.63 5.83 5.09
N TYR A 28 -5.06 5.00 6.04
CA TYR A 28 -4.19 4.33 6.99
C TYR A 28 -4.05 2.87 6.57
N VAL A 29 -2.81 2.40 6.40
CA VAL A 29 -2.54 1.03 5.93
C VAL A 29 -1.60 0.34 6.90
N ILE A 30 -1.93 -0.89 7.30
CA ILE A 30 -1.05 -1.74 8.12
C ILE A 30 -0.28 -2.74 7.26
N THR A 31 0.96 -3.03 7.64
CA THR A 31 1.80 -4.02 6.95
C THR A 31 2.14 -5.21 7.84
N ASP A 32 2.33 -6.39 7.25
CA ASP A 32 2.88 -7.54 7.98
C ASP A 32 4.32 -7.25 8.47
N PRO A 33 4.74 -7.81 9.62
CA PRO A 33 6.14 -7.71 10.08
C PRO A 33 7.11 -8.57 9.26
N SER A 34 6.61 -9.57 8.54
CA SER A 34 7.41 -10.50 7.73
C SER A 34 6.56 -11.20 6.66
N GLY A 35 7.23 -11.92 5.75
CA GLY A 35 6.60 -12.75 4.72
C GLY A 35 7.10 -12.42 3.31
N ILE A 36 6.75 -13.27 2.34
CA ILE A 36 7.12 -13.07 0.94
C ILE A 36 6.09 -12.16 0.26
N THR A 37 6.56 -11.17 -0.48
CA THR A 37 5.75 -10.38 -1.42
C THR A 37 6.36 -10.48 -2.81
N SER A 38 5.62 -10.17 -3.87
CA SER A 38 6.20 -10.11 -5.22
C SER A 38 7.31 -9.06 -5.29
N GLY A 39 7.23 -7.99 -4.50
CA GLY A 39 8.11 -6.83 -4.67
C GLY A 39 7.74 -6.03 -5.92
N PRO A 40 8.48 -4.96 -6.27
CA PRO A 40 8.29 -4.19 -7.49
C PRO A 40 8.76 -4.94 -8.75
N THR A 41 9.48 -6.04 -8.59
CA THR A 41 9.87 -6.97 -9.65
C THR A 41 9.01 -8.24 -9.57
N ASP A 42 8.94 -9.06 -10.62
CA ASP A 42 8.24 -10.36 -10.55
C ASP A 42 9.05 -11.44 -9.78
N LEU A 43 10.10 -11.03 -9.07
CA LEU A 43 10.99 -11.90 -8.30
C LEU A 43 10.65 -11.69 -6.81
N GLY A 44 9.90 -12.63 -6.24
CA GLY A 44 9.46 -12.51 -4.84
C GLY A 44 10.60 -12.23 -3.87
N THR A 45 10.32 -11.40 -2.86
CA THR A 45 11.28 -10.96 -1.83
C THR A 45 10.70 -11.10 -0.43
N THR A 46 11.56 -11.37 0.55
CA THR A 46 11.26 -11.31 1.99
C THR A 46 11.74 -10.01 2.64
N VAL A 47 12.48 -9.17 1.91
CA VAL A 47 12.92 -7.86 2.39
C VAL A 47 11.79 -6.88 2.18
N LEU A 48 11.17 -6.45 3.28
CA LEU A 48 10.04 -5.53 3.28
C LEU A 48 10.50 -4.10 3.51
N ASP A 49 9.90 -3.14 2.80
CA ASP A 49 10.27 -1.72 2.93
C ASP A 49 9.81 -1.13 4.27
N ASN A 50 8.66 -1.58 4.79
CA ASN A 50 8.08 -1.10 6.04
C ASN A 50 7.52 -2.31 6.84
N PRO A 51 8.34 -3.13 7.50
CA PRO A 51 7.86 -4.31 8.24
C PRO A 51 7.08 -3.89 9.50
N GLY A 52 5.82 -4.33 9.64
CA GLY A 52 5.01 -4.15 10.86
C GLY A 52 4.63 -2.70 11.15
N ALA A 53 4.43 -1.89 10.12
CA ALA A 53 4.22 -0.45 10.19
C ALA A 53 2.74 -0.06 10.01
N ILE A 54 2.41 1.13 10.51
CA ILE A 54 1.21 1.88 10.15
C ILE A 54 1.66 3.01 9.21
N LEU A 55 1.15 3.02 7.99
CA LEU A 55 1.45 4.02 6.96
C LEU A 55 0.28 5.00 6.82
N GLU A 56 0.57 6.28 6.58
CA GLU A 56 -0.41 7.32 6.27
C GLU A 56 -0.21 7.82 4.83
N PHE A 57 -1.27 7.80 4.03
CA PHE A 57 -1.29 8.37 2.68
C PHE A 57 -2.37 9.43 2.57
N LYS A 58 -2.00 10.64 2.15
CA LYS A 58 -2.95 11.75 1.98
C LYS A 58 -3.14 12.10 0.52
N TYR A 59 -4.38 12.06 0.05
CA TYR A 59 -4.73 12.50 -1.30
C TYR A 59 -4.67 14.03 -1.40
N THR A 60 -3.85 14.54 -2.34
CA THR A 60 -3.58 15.96 -2.54
C THR A 60 -4.18 16.53 -3.83
N GLY A 61 -4.91 15.72 -4.61
CA GLY A 61 -5.54 16.20 -5.85
C GLY A 61 -6.62 17.25 -5.60
N SER A 62 -6.78 18.17 -6.55
CA SER A 62 -7.90 19.11 -6.63
C SER A 62 -9.11 18.41 -7.23
N HIS A 63 -10.29 18.63 -6.66
CA HIS A 63 -11.58 18.14 -7.18
C HIS A 63 -11.96 18.81 -8.50
#